data_AF-A0A497KL53-F1
#
_entry.id   AF-A0A497KL53-F1
#
_cell.length_a   1.000
_cell.length_b   1.000
_cell.length_c   1.000
_cell.angle_alpha   90.00
_cell.angle_beta   90.00
_cell.angle_gamma   90.00
#
_symmetry.space_group_name_H-M   'P 1'
#
loop_
_entity.id
_entity.type
_entity.pdbx_description
1 polymer ?
#
loop_
_entity_poly.entity_id
_entity_poly.type
_entity_poly.pdbx_seq_one_letter_code
_entity_poly.pdbx_strand_id
1 'polypeptide(L)'
;MSNYKPIMEFQYSRRLKYGRKGRINYFKYKGKKVKAYITPDGRTLQILRIPKTLQPLFSDVEKVIPYDDRLKVIRKREQKWQSSSSNQVEGKRKWRE
;
A
#
# COMPACT_ATOMS: atom_id res chain seq x y z
N MET A 1 24.78 0.22 -12.06
CA MET A 1 23.41 0.17 -11.48
C MET A 1 22.41 0.40 -12.59
N SER A 2 21.32 -0.37 -12.64
CA SER A 2 20.26 -0.17 -13.63
C SER A 2 19.63 1.21 -13.44
N ASN A 3 19.82 2.14 -14.37
CA ASN A 3 19.30 3.51 -14.30
C ASN A 3 17.83 3.53 -14.74
N TYR A 4 16.96 2.83 -14.01
CA TYR A 4 15.54 2.93 -14.23
C TYR A 4 15.03 4.26 -13.65
N LYS A 5 14.07 4.90 -14.31
CA LYS A 5 13.28 6.02 -13.77
C LYS A 5 11.99 5.46 -13.17
N PRO A 6 11.97 5.03 -11.90
CA PRO A 6 10.76 4.50 -11.28
C PRO A 6 9.73 5.62 -11.11
N ILE A 7 8.45 5.27 -11.29
CA ILE A 7 7.32 6.14 -10.93
C ILE A 7 7.15 6.12 -9.41
N MET A 8 7.36 4.95 -8.79
CA MET A 8 7.23 4.72 -7.36
C MET A 8 8.26 3.70 -6.90
N GLU A 9 8.72 3.86 -5.67
CA GLU A 9 9.63 2.93 -5.01
C GLU A 9 9.09 2.51 -3.65
N PHE A 10 9.17 1.22 -3.36
CA PHE A 10 8.78 0.62 -2.10
C PHE A 10 9.96 -0.13 -1.51
N GLN A 11 10.39 0.27 -0.32
CA GLN A 11 11.46 -0.37 0.42
C GLN A 11 10.89 -1.32 1.49
N TYR A 12 11.54 -2.48 1.66
CA TYR A 12 11.12 -3.53 2.58
C TYR A 12 12.26 -3.89 3.53
N SER A 13 11.92 -4.14 4.80
CA SER A 13 12.88 -4.66 5.78
C SER A 13 13.31 -6.09 5.45
N ARG A 14 12.38 -6.92 4.99
CA ARG A 14 12.62 -8.30 4.56
C ARG A 14 12.67 -8.40 3.04
N ARG A 15 13.42 -9.40 2.55
CA ARG A 15 13.44 -9.72 1.12
C ARG A 15 12.06 -10.16 0.65
N LEU A 16 11.66 -9.68 -0.52
CA LEU A 16 10.46 -10.09 -1.21
C LEU A 16 10.57 -11.58 -1.56
N LYS A 17 9.53 -12.34 -1.18
CA LYS A 17 9.43 -13.78 -1.43
C LYS A 17 9.11 -14.08 -2.89
N TYR A 18 8.32 -13.23 -3.53
CA TYR A 18 7.82 -13.42 -4.89
C TYR A 18 8.45 -12.42 -5.87
N GLY A 19 8.50 -12.83 -7.14
CA GLY A 19 9.12 -12.07 -8.22
C GLY A 19 10.60 -12.37 -8.40
N ARG A 20 11.08 -12.15 -9.62
CA ARG A 20 12.47 -12.36 -10.03
C ARG A 20 13.32 -11.15 -9.62
N LYS A 21 14.28 -11.37 -8.72
CA LYS A 21 15.22 -10.34 -8.24
C LYS A 21 16.20 -9.93 -9.33
N GLY A 22 16.59 -8.66 -9.33
CA GLY A 22 17.47 -8.08 -10.35
C GLY A 22 16.88 -8.07 -11.76
N ARG A 23 15.56 -8.27 -11.90
CA ARG A 23 14.88 -8.39 -13.19
C ARG A 23 13.57 -7.62 -13.20
N ILE A 24 13.11 -7.31 -14.41
CA ILE A 24 11.78 -6.77 -14.66
C ILE A 24 10.76 -7.88 -14.45
N ASN A 25 9.71 -7.56 -13.72
CA ASN A 25 8.56 -8.40 -13.44
C ASN A 25 7.29 -7.71 -13.96
N TYR A 26 6.34 -8.53 -14.40
CA TYR A 26 5.03 -8.08 -14.85
C TYR A 26 4.00 -8.71 -13.93
N PHE A 27 3.42 -7.90 -13.05
CA PHE A 27 2.41 -8.36 -12.11
C PHE A 27 1.02 -7.91 -12.55
N LYS A 28 -0.01 -8.67 -12.15
CA LYS A 28 -1.41 -8.33 -12.37
C LYS A 28 -1.99 -7.63 -11.15
N TYR A 29 -2.66 -6.50 -11.37
CA TYR A 29 -3.47 -5.82 -10.36
C TYR A 29 -4.80 -5.43 -10.99
N LYS A 30 -5.91 -5.86 -10.37
CA LYS A 30 -7.28 -5.64 -10.90
C LYS A 30 -7.40 -5.97 -12.41
N GLY A 31 -6.82 -7.09 -12.83
CA GLY A 31 -6.84 -7.55 -14.23
C GLY A 31 -5.90 -6.80 -15.19
N LYS A 32 -5.13 -5.81 -14.74
CA LYS A 32 -4.17 -5.06 -15.58
C LYS A 32 -2.72 -5.37 -15.22
N LYS A 33 -1.82 -5.29 -16.20
CA LYS A 33 -0.38 -5.53 -16.01
C LYS A 33 0.32 -4.28 -15.48
N VAL A 34 1.16 -4.47 -14.48
CA VAL A 34 2.03 -3.46 -13.87
C VAL A 34 3.47 -3.91 -14.06
N LYS A 35 4.30 -3.04 -14.64
CA LYS A 35 5.72 -3.29 -14.84
C LYS A 35 6.48 -2.85 -13.59
N ALA A 36 7.17 -3.78 -12.94
CA ALA A 36 7.97 -3.51 -11.76
C ALA A 36 9.37 -4.09 -11.92
N TYR A 37 10.34 -3.52 -11.22
CA TYR A 37 11.68 -4.05 -11.07
C TYR A 37 11.90 -4.37 -9.60
N ILE A 38 12.45 -5.54 -9.33
CA ILE A 38 12.87 -5.91 -7.97
C ILE A 38 14.38 -5.82 -7.96
N THR A 39 14.94 -5.08 -7.00
CA THR A 39 16.39 -4.95 -6.87
C THR A 39 17.06 -6.31 -6.60
N PRO A 40 18.35 -6.48 -6.93
CA PRO A 40 19.03 -7.77 -6.76
C PRO A 40 19.08 -8.27 -5.31
N ASP A 41 19.17 -7.37 -4.34
CA ASP A 41 19.08 -7.66 -2.91
C ASP A 41 17.68 -8.12 -2.47
N GLY A 42 16.66 -7.86 -3.31
CA GLY A 42 15.28 -8.25 -3.13
C GLY A 42 14.53 -7.43 -2.10
N ARG A 43 15.06 -6.30 -1.63
CA ARG A 43 14.44 -5.46 -0.60
C ARG A 43 13.78 -4.20 -1.13
N THR A 44 13.82 -3.96 -2.44
CA THR A 44 13.18 -2.81 -3.05
C THR A 44 12.37 -3.24 -4.26
N LEU A 45 11.15 -2.73 -4.36
CA LEU A 45 10.27 -2.86 -5.52
C LEU A 45 10.06 -1.49 -6.15
N GLN A 46 10.51 -1.36 -7.38
CA GLN A 46 10.38 -0.16 -8.18
C GLN A 46 9.27 -0.37 -9.21
N ILE A 47 8.21 0.44 -9.16
CA ILE A 47 7.20 0.42 -10.20
C ILE A 47 7.69 1.29 -11.37
N LEU A 48 7.81 0.68 -12.55
CA LEU A 48 8.30 1.35 -13.76
C LEU A 48 7.16 1.85 -14.64
N ARG A 49 6.03 1.12 -14.68
CA ARG A 49 4.87 1.50 -15.49
C ARG A 49 3.59 0.99 -14.87
N ILE A 50 2.63 1.90 -14.70
CA ILE A 50 1.26 1.62 -14.26
C ILE A 50 0.32 2.07 -15.39
N PRO A 51 -0.76 1.32 -15.68
CA PRO A 51 -1.84 1.80 -16.54
C PRO A 51 -2.49 3.07 -15.95
N LYS A 52 -2.79 4.07 -16.81
CA LYS A 52 -3.39 5.35 -16.37
C LYS A 52 -4.67 5.15 -15.54
N THR A 53 -5.47 4.13 -15.85
CA THR A 53 -6.69 3.77 -15.10
C THR A 53 -6.44 3.37 -13.64
N LEU A 54 -5.24 2.87 -13.33
CA LEU A 54 -4.84 2.45 -11.99
C LEU A 54 -4.05 3.52 -11.26
N GLN A 55 -3.45 4.48 -11.96
CA GLN A 55 -2.64 5.56 -11.38
C GLN A 55 -3.31 6.26 -10.17
N PRO A 56 -4.61 6.65 -10.19
CA PRO A 56 -5.26 7.25 -9.04
C PRO A 56 -5.45 6.28 -7.86
N LEU A 57 -5.36 4.96 -8.08
CA LEU A 57 -5.41 3.99 -6.98
C LEU A 57 -4.07 3.82 -6.28
N PHE A 58 -3.00 4.36 -6.86
CA PHE A 58 -1.63 4.27 -6.38
C PHE A 58 -1.18 5.54 -5.62
N SER A 59 -1.95 6.63 -5.61
CA SER A 59 -1.64 7.87 -4.87
C SER A 59 -1.50 7.64 -3.36
N ASP A 60 -2.43 6.88 -2.78
CA ASP A 60 -2.52 6.69 -1.32
C ASP A 60 -1.96 5.34 -0.86
N VAL A 61 -1.04 4.78 -1.65
CA VAL A 61 -0.46 3.47 -1.40
C VAL A 61 0.73 3.59 -0.48
N GLU A 62 0.62 2.91 0.65
CA GLU A 62 1.72 2.80 1.60
C GLU A 62 2.71 1.73 1.16
N LYS A 63 2.19 0.60 0.69
CA LYS A 63 3.00 -0.56 0.39
C LYS A 63 2.38 -1.42 -0.70
N VAL A 64 3.22 -1.94 -1.57
CA VAL A 64 2.86 -2.98 -2.53
C VAL A 64 3.47 -4.29 -2.06
N ILE A 65 2.82 -5.44 -2.23
CA ILE A 65 3.40 -6.74 -1.93
C ILE A 65 3.15 -7.64 -3.14
N PRO A 66 4.21 -8.11 -3.84
CA PRO A 66 4.04 -9.10 -4.88
C PRO A 66 3.62 -10.42 -4.24
N TYR A 67 2.65 -11.09 -4.86
CA TYR A 67 2.18 -12.41 -4.50
C TYR A 67 2.04 -13.22 -5.78
N ASP A 68 3.01 -14.09 -6.01
CA ASP A 68 3.13 -14.85 -7.26
C ASP A 68 3.07 -13.94 -8.51
N ASP A 69 2.02 -14.02 -9.32
CA ASP A 69 1.81 -13.17 -10.50
C ASP A 69 1.01 -11.88 -10.23
N ARG A 70 0.60 -11.63 -8.97
CA ARG A 70 -0.29 -10.52 -8.59
C ARG A 70 0.41 -9.49 -7.71
N LEU A 71 -0.12 -8.26 -7.69
CA LEU A 71 0.20 -7.27 -6.66
C LEU A 71 -0.92 -7.17 -5.64
N LYS A 72 -0.57 -7.21 -4.37
CA LYS A 72 -1.42 -6.76 -3.28
C LYS A 72 -1.03 -5.33 -2.92
N VAL A 73 -2.00 -4.42 -2.92
CA VAL A 73 -1.78 -3.02 -2.61
C VAL A 73 -2.35 -2.74 -1.22
N ILE A 74 -1.53 -2.22 -0.33
CA ILE A 74 -1.89 -1.80 1.03
C ILE A 74 -1.94 -0.27 1.02
N ARG A 75 -3.11 0.27 1.36
CA ARG A 75 -3.36 1.71 1.44
C ARG A 75 -3.16 2.19 2.86
N LYS A 76 -2.76 3.46 3.01
CA LYS A 76 -2.81 4.11 4.31
C LYS A 76 -4.26 4.10 4.79
N ARG A 77 -4.49 3.59 5.99
CA ARG A 77 -5.82 3.65 6.62
C ARG A 77 -6.08 5.13 6.93
N GLU A 78 -7.12 5.71 6.34
CA GLU A 78 -7.60 7.02 6.79
C GLU A 78 -7.87 6.89 8.29
N GLN A 79 -7.19 7.71 9.09
CA GLN A 79 -7.50 7.86 10.50
C GLN A 79 -8.90 8.49 10.56
N LYS A 80 -9.94 7.66 10.58
CA LYS A 80 -11.26 8.12 11.03
C LYS A 80 -11.08 8.55 12.48
N TRP A 81 -10.89 9.84 12.68
CA TRP A 81 -11.06 10.48 13.97
C TRP A 81 -12.45 10.11 14.45
N GLN A 82 -12.52 9.15 15.37
CA GLN A 82 -13.73 8.90 16.12
C GLN A 82 -13.93 10.13 16.98
N SER A 83 -14.78 11.04 16.51
CA SER A 83 -15.39 12.07 17.34
C SER A 83 -16.21 11.32 18.39
N SER A 84 -15.59 11.00 19.52
CA SER A 84 -16.27 10.61 20.73
C SER A 84 -17.05 11.83 21.20
N SER A 85 -18.27 11.99 20.69
CA SER A 85 -19.27 12.88 21.27
C SER A 85 -19.58 12.34 22.66
N SER A 86 -18.88 12.85 23.66
CA SER A 86 -19.25 12.73 25.06
C SER A 86 -20.59 13.43 25.25
N ASN A 87 -21.68 12.69 25.05
CA ASN A 87 -22.98 13.11 25.57
C ASN A 87 -22.86 13.12 27.10
N GLN A 88 -22.62 14.30 27.66
CA GLN A 88 -22.95 14.62 29.04
C GLN A 88 -24.43 14.32 29.24
N VAL A 89 -24.72 13.18 29.86
CA VAL A 89 -26.06 12.89 30.37
C VAL A 89 -26.22 13.70 31.65
N GLU A 90 -26.89 14.84 31.52
CA GLU A 90 -27.58 15.51 32.60
C GLU A 90 -28.64 14.55 33.18
N GLY A 91 -28.60 14.31 34.49
CA GLY A 91 -29.46 13.34 35.15
C GLY A 91 -29.50 13.51 36.66
N LYS A 92 -30.01 14.66 37.11
CA LYS A 92 -30.46 14.89 38.49
C LYS A 92 -31.37 13.74 38.94
N ARG A 93 -31.05 13.12 40.08
CA ARG A 93 -32.01 12.60 41.09
C ARG A 93 -31.23 11.98 42.25
N LYS A 94 -31.19 12.67 43.39
CA LYS A 94 -30.92 12.06 44.69
C LYS A 94 -32.11 12.38 45.58
N TRP A 95 -32.95 11.37 45.77
CA TRP A 95 -33.92 11.27 46.85
C TRP A 95 -33.18 10.87 48.14
N ARG A 96 -33.50 11.52 49.26
CA ARG A 96 -33.41 11.06 50.66
C ARG A 96 -34.27 12.03 51.47
N GLU A 97 -35.41 11.55 51.97
CA GLU A 97 -35.65 10.95 53.31
C GLU A 97 -35.95 12.04 54.34
#